data_AF-A0A0G4H486-F1
#
_entry.id   AF-A0A0G4H486-F1
#
_cell.length_a   1.000
_cell.length_b   1.000
_cell.length_c   1.000
_cell.angle_alpha   90.00
_cell.angle_beta   90.00
_cell.angle_gamma   90.00
#
_symmetry.space_group_name_H-M   'P 1'
#
loop_
_entity.id
_entity.type
_entity.pdbx_description
1 polymer ?
#
loop_
_entity_poly.entity_id
_entity_poly.type
_entity_poly.pdbx_seq_one_letter_code
_entity_poly.pdbx_strand_id
1 'polypeptide(L)'
;MPSFMISNSYGHADVRLHLALRPTSENTDQAGRSPDYSHWYRSLRVHVELKGDFAASYVAGNNTLLIPTDTIKNITQHVVFSSHAPTQTDGAQQKEEQRRRRPSLEVLGNEVGSVLLRRYSHVSVAKVRLEETPYAHASSSCSTAWSAVAPESSDTKGVESAALSSCFLPSPGHGTFFAEVVLNRGGTTNVTSGVMGLQLVRTARGAAFSKFLKDSDGFTTLDEKEDVGVMSVEVDLEWDFFSNPLLDLKNGSCEGDLEGQVTLPLRQAAVLTFSTHASRSLQHTCLAIGKAVVGASEEVKEARVLLRKRPLLGGPRGVGQSEGGKEELICGLPGPGGRAEVRCAVRRTHVEIPSPFVWNAEMFDCKEDTINEQHAALFDLIRELDDIRSAAQSKRLLPLIVEHALQHFEDEEKIFEEHGYAEKKADMHAQIHKKFAESAQKAAAPFLKGEGKAVEDQLVLFLKKWLVEHVCGPDMQFARFLEKKQKAAGSGGEQRREKGQRSRL
;
A
#
# COMPACT_ATOMS: atom_id res chain seq x y z
N MET A 1 -2.74 -43.92 17.82
CA MET A 1 -1.54 -43.39 17.12
C MET A 1 -0.84 -42.41 18.04
N PRO A 2 0.50 -42.31 18.05
CA PRO A 2 1.19 -41.30 18.84
C PRO A 2 0.94 -39.89 18.28
N SER A 3 0.70 -38.92 19.16
CA SER A 3 0.53 -37.50 18.83
C SER A 3 1.87 -36.76 18.98
N PHE A 4 2.20 -35.85 18.05
CA PHE A 4 3.41 -35.03 18.10
C PHE A 4 3.09 -33.54 17.90
N MET A 5 3.93 -32.67 18.44
CA MET A 5 3.80 -31.22 18.31
C MET A 5 4.35 -30.75 16.96
N ILE A 6 3.54 -30.02 16.18
CA ILE A 6 3.93 -29.46 14.87
C ILE A 6 4.57 -28.07 15.03
N SER A 7 4.07 -27.26 15.96
CA SER A 7 4.59 -25.92 16.25
C SER A 7 4.22 -25.47 17.65
N ASN A 8 5.03 -24.59 18.24
CA ASN A 8 4.70 -23.88 19.46
C ASN A 8 5.07 -22.40 19.35
N SER A 9 4.38 -21.59 20.13
CA SER A 9 4.71 -20.21 20.39
C SER A 9 3.99 -19.74 21.65
N TYR A 10 4.53 -18.73 22.29
CA TYR A 10 3.87 -18.07 23.42
C TYR A 10 4.42 -16.65 23.58
N GLY A 11 3.74 -15.83 24.38
CA GLY A 11 4.20 -14.48 24.68
C GLY A 11 3.15 -13.68 25.41
N HIS A 12 3.11 -12.37 25.16
CA HIS A 12 2.17 -11.46 25.80
C HIS A 12 1.33 -10.73 24.77
N ALA A 13 0.04 -10.52 25.05
CA ALA A 13 -0.90 -9.81 24.19
C ALA A 13 -1.54 -8.63 24.92
N ASP A 14 -1.89 -7.58 24.16
CA ASP A 14 -2.57 -6.37 24.65
C ASP A 14 -1.77 -5.58 25.72
N VAL A 15 -0.44 -5.46 25.60
CA VAL A 15 0.30 -4.47 26.41
C VAL A 15 -0.11 -3.08 25.93
N ARG A 16 -0.83 -2.33 26.77
CA ARG A 16 -1.18 -0.94 26.47
C ARG A 16 -0.13 0.01 27.02
N LEU A 17 0.39 0.87 26.15
CA LEU A 17 1.40 1.87 26.49
C LEU A 17 0.92 3.25 26.06
N HIS A 18 0.93 4.18 26.98
CA HIS A 18 0.61 5.58 26.73
C HIS A 18 1.87 6.41 26.98
N LEU A 19 2.38 7.03 25.92
CA LEU A 19 3.58 7.85 25.96
C LEU A 19 3.17 9.30 25.79
N ALA A 20 3.67 10.16 26.68
CA ALA A 20 3.49 11.60 26.59
C ALA A 20 4.85 12.26 26.74
N LEU A 21 5.25 13.06 25.75
CA LEU A 21 6.42 13.93 25.87
C LEU A 21 5.95 15.34 26.24
N ARG A 22 6.59 15.91 27.25
CA ARG A 22 6.30 17.25 27.77
C ARG A 22 7.59 18.06 27.86
N PRO A 23 7.63 19.31 27.39
CA PRO A 23 8.74 20.22 27.62
C PRO A 23 8.99 20.42 29.14
N THR A 24 10.25 20.47 29.56
CA THR A 24 10.61 20.73 30.97
C THR A 24 10.37 22.19 31.33
N SER A 25 10.20 22.47 32.62
CA SER A 25 9.95 23.83 33.15
C SER A 25 11.06 24.83 32.82
N GLU A 26 12.28 24.36 32.58
CA GLU A 26 13.42 25.19 32.18
C GLU A 26 13.30 25.72 30.75
N ASN A 27 12.49 25.07 29.91
CA ASN A 27 12.32 25.39 28.48
C ASN A 27 10.94 25.99 28.15
N THR A 28 10.18 26.41 29.16
CA THR A 28 8.82 26.94 29.00
C THR A 28 8.69 28.37 29.54
N ASP A 29 7.92 29.22 28.86
CA ASP A 29 7.52 30.54 29.37
C ASP A 29 6.62 30.43 30.62
N GLN A 30 6.27 31.56 31.24
CA GLN A 30 5.37 31.61 32.41
C GLN A 30 3.96 31.03 32.14
N ALA A 31 3.61 30.80 30.87
CA ALA A 31 2.37 30.15 30.42
C ALA A 31 2.57 28.68 30.04
N GLY A 32 3.73 28.08 30.31
CA GLY A 32 4.04 26.67 30.02
C GLY A 32 4.34 26.38 28.55
N ARG A 33 4.55 27.39 27.71
CA ARG A 33 4.79 27.24 26.27
C ARG A 33 6.28 27.19 25.98
N SER A 34 6.71 26.24 25.16
CA SER A 34 8.05 26.24 24.59
C SER A 34 7.97 26.60 23.11
N PRO A 35 8.68 27.63 22.63
CA PRO A 35 8.72 27.98 21.20
C PRO A 35 9.40 26.88 20.37
N ASP A 36 10.25 26.07 21.00
CA ASP A 36 11.06 25.05 20.34
C ASP A 36 10.51 23.63 20.50
N TYR A 37 9.60 23.39 21.46
CA TYR A 37 9.11 22.04 21.78
C TYR A 37 7.59 21.97 21.96
N SER A 38 6.92 21.13 21.15
CA SER A 38 5.52 20.79 21.33
C SER A 38 5.33 19.55 22.19
N HIS A 39 4.22 19.50 22.92
CA HIS A 39 3.74 18.26 23.54
C HIS A 39 3.35 17.27 22.43
N TRP A 40 3.56 15.98 22.66
CA TRP A 40 2.96 14.93 21.84
C TRP A 40 2.53 13.74 22.69
N TYR A 41 1.56 12.99 22.18
CA TYR A 41 0.98 11.83 22.82
C TYR A 41 0.88 10.66 21.84
N ARG A 42 1.17 9.45 22.33
CA ARG A 42 1.09 8.20 21.55
C ARG A 42 0.43 7.10 22.37
N SER A 43 -0.54 6.42 21.77
CA SER A 43 -1.26 5.31 22.38
C SER A 43 -0.98 4.04 21.59
N LEU A 44 -0.19 3.15 22.19
CA LEU A 44 0.25 1.91 21.58
C LEU A 44 -0.39 0.69 22.25
N ARG A 45 -0.69 -0.32 21.45
CA ARG A 45 -0.94 -1.69 21.89
C ARG A 45 0.13 -2.59 21.30
N VAL A 46 0.83 -3.33 22.14
CA VAL A 46 1.93 -4.21 21.73
C VAL A 46 1.61 -5.65 22.04
N HIS A 47 1.84 -6.51 21.05
CA HIS A 47 1.76 -7.96 21.15
C HIS A 47 3.10 -8.56 20.74
N VAL A 48 3.62 -9.47 21.56
CA VAL A 48 4.89 -10.16 21.33
C VAL A 48 4.65 -11.65 21.42
N GLU A 49 5.08 -12.39 20.41
CA GLU A 49 5.03 -13.83 20.32
C GLU A 49 6.45 -14.37 20.03
N LEU A 50 6.89 -15.36 20.80
CA LEU A 50 8.20 -16.00 20.68
C LEU A 50 8.06 -17.44 20.21
N LYS A 51 8.97 -17.87 19.33
CA LYS A 51 9.17 -19.28 18.97
C LYS A 51 10.61 -19.67 19.25
N GLY A 52 10.83 -20.93 19.62
CA GLY A 52 12.15 -21.41 20.03
C GLY A 52 12.09 -22.80 20.62
N ASP A 53 13.12 -23.14 21.38
CA ASP A 53 13.20 -24.40 22.12
C ASP A 53 12.33 -24.36 23.39
N PHE A 54 11.02 -24.52 23.21
CA PHE A 54 10.03 -24.51 24.31
C PHE A 54 9.28 -25.84 24.45
N ALA A 55 9.59 -26.84 23.63
CA ALA A 55 8.82 -28.10 23.56
C ALA A 55 8.77 -28.82 24.92
N ALA A 56 9.86 -28.76 25.70
CA ALA A 56 9.95 -29.37 27.02
C ALA A 56 8.89 -28.84 28.01
N SER A 57 8.44 -27.58 27.87
CA SER A 57 7.39 -27.04 28.73
C SER A 57 6.03 -27.69 28.46
N TYR A 58 5.69 -27.93 27.19
CA TYR A 58 4.41 -28.54 26.83
C TYR A 58 4.41 -30.05 27.10
N VAL A 59 5.52 -30.73 26.82
CA VAL A 59 5.59 -32.20 26.90
C VAL A 59 5.81 -32.67 28.34
N ALA A 60 6.64 -31.96 29.11
CA ALA A 60 7.08 -32.40 30.44
C ALA A 60 6.81 -31.37 31.55
N GLY A 61 6.17 -30.24 31.26
CA GLY A 61 6.00 -29.16 32.23
C GLY A 61 7.31 -28.48 32.63
N ASN A 62 8.40 -28.70 31.88
CA ASN A 62 9.71 -28.15 32.20
C ASN A 62 9.82 -26.70 31.71
N ASN A 63 9.75 -25.76 32.65
CA ASN A 63 9.72 -24.33 32.38
C ASN A 63 11.11 -23.68 32.37
N THR A 64 12.21 -24.43 32.41
CA THR A 64 13.59 -23.90 32.48
C THR A 64 13.92 -22.95 31.33
N LEU A 65 13.37 -23.20 30.14
CA LEU A 65 13.56 -22.36 28.95
C LEU A 65 12.42 -21.35 28.72
N LEU A 66 11.40 -21.30 29.58
CA LEU A 66 10.36 -20.28 29.46
C LEU A 66 10.86 -18.95 30.03
N ILE A 67 10.81 -17.93 29.19
CA ILE A 67 10.85 -16.52 29.61
C ILE A 67 9.45 -16.16 30.13
N PRO A 68 9.30 -15.73 31.40
CA PRO A 68 8.00 -15.32 31.92
C PRO A 68 7.37 -14.20 31.06
N THR A 69 6.06 -14.27 30.82
CA THR A 69 5.36 -13.28 30.00
C THR A 69 5.41 -11.87 30.60
N ASP A 70 5.50 -11.77 31.94
CA ASP A 70 5.77 -10.51 32.65
C ASP A 70 7.14 -9.92 32.28
N THR A 71 8.18 -10.76 32.18
CA THR A 71 9.52 -10.32 31.75
C THR A 71 9.49 -9.82 30.31
N ILE A 72 8.75 -10.49 29.41
CA ILE A 72 8.57 -10.03 28.02
C ILE A 72 7.90 -8.64 27.99
N LYS A 73 6.84 -8.45 28.79
CA LYS A 73 6.17 -7.14 28.95
C LYS A 73 7.15 -6.07 29.48
N ASN A 74 7.93 -6.36 30.50
CA ASN A 74 8.87 -5.40 31.10
C ASN A 74 9.98 -5.01 30.12
N ILE A 75 10.53 -5.97 29.36
CA ILE A 75 11.50 -5.70 28.28
C ILE A 75 10.86 -4.81 27.22
N THR A 76 9.65 -5.14 26.79
CA THR A 76 8.91 -4.35 25.78
C THR A 76 8.71 -2.92 26.24
N GLN A 77 8.24 -2.72 27.48
CA GLN A 77 8.08 -1.40 28.08
C GLN A 77 9.38 -0.61 28.12
N HIS A 78 10.47 -1.25 28.55
CA HIS A 78 11.78 -0.61 28.62
C HIS A 78 12.27 -0.17 27.23
N VAL A 79 12.22 -1.06 26.23
CA VAL A 79 12.63 -0.73 24.86
C VAL A 79 11.78 0.42 24.32
N VAL A 80 10.45 0.32 24.41
CA VAL A 80 9.55 1.38 23.93
C VAL A 80 9.84 2.71 24.62
N PHE A 81 10.07 2.73 25.92
CA PHE A 81 10.41 3.95 26.64
C PHE A 81 11.77 4.52 26.19
N SER A 82 12.81 3.68 26.09
CA SER A 82 14.15 4.11 25.66
C SER A 82 14.16 4.65 24.23
N SER A 83 13.39 4.08 23.30
CA SER A 83 13.31 4.54 21.92
C SER A 83 12.62 5.90 21.76
N HIS A 84 11.94 6.40 22.80
CA HIS A 84 11.32 7.72 22.83
C HIS A 84 12.00 8.67 23.84
N ALA A 85 13.04 8.20 24.53
CA ALA A 85 13.73 8.99 25.55
C ALA A 85 14.61 10.08 24.88
N PRO A 86 14.69 11.28 25.47
CA PRO A 86 15.54 12.35 24.94
C PRO A 86 17.03 11.99 25.07
N THR A 87 17.78 12.14 23.98
CA THR A 87 19.24 12.11 23.93
C THR A 87 19.83 13.51 24.12
N GLN A 88 21.02 13.63 24.74
CA GLN A 88 21.74 14.91 24.82
C GLN A 88 22.52 15.16 23.54
N THR A 89 22.25 16.28 22.87
CA THR A 89 22.85 16.66 21.58
C THR A 89 22.82 18.18 21.37
N ASP A 90 23.80 18.69 20.61
CA ASP A 90 24.03 20.12 20.40
C ASP A 90 23.06 20.79 19.39
N GLY A 91 22.94 22.12 19.51
CA GLY A 91 21.82 22.95 19.03
C GLY A 91 21.46 22.97 17.54
N ALA A 92 22.33 22.52 16.63
CA ALA A 92 22.05 22.55 15.18
C ALA A 92 21.30 21.30 14.67
N GLN A 93 21.30 20.18 15.43
CA GLN A 93 20.68 18.91 15.04
C GLN A 93 19.24 18.73 15.57
N GLN A 94 18.73 19.73 16.30
CA GLN A 94 17.52 19.60 17.14
C GLN A 94 16.20 19.34 16.38
N LYS A 95 16.02 19.87 15.15
CA LYS A 95 14.79 19.64 14.35
C LYS A 95 14.75 18.25 13.71
N GLU A 96 15.89 17.76 13.25
CA GLU A 96 16.01 16.42 12.67
C GLU A 96 15.94 15.36 13.78
N GLU A 97 16.52 15.67 14.93
CA GLU A 97 16.41 14.85 16.11
C GLU A 97 15.02 14.84 16.72
N GLN A 98 14.20 15.89 16.56
CA GLN A 98 12.78 15.88 16.90
C GLN A 98 11.98 14.86 16.06
N ARG A 99 12.27 14.72 14.76
CA ARG A 99 11.68 13.66 13.91
C ARG A 99 12.15 12.27 14.33
N ARG A 100 13.40 12.12 14.80
CA ARG A 100 13.91 10.87 15.39
C ARG A 100 13.24 10.46 16.72
N ARG A 101 12.43 11.33 17.36
CA ARG A 101 11.81 11.07 18.70
C ARG A 101 10.51 10.25 18.66
N ARG A 102 9.96 9.98 17.47
CA ARG A 102 8.79 9.14 17.27
C ARG A 102 9.11 8.10 16.19
N PRO A 103 9.75 6.98 16.54
CA PRO A 103 10.05 5.93 15.56
C PRO A 103 8.76 5.35 14.96
N SER A 104 8.82 4.96 13.69
CA SER A 104 7.72 4.24 13.05
C SER A 104 7.44 2.92 13.78
N LEU A 105 6.24 2.36 13.60
CA LEU A 105 5.85 1.12 14.28
C LEU A 105 6.75 -0.06 13.87
N GLU A 106 7.20 -0.08 12.62
CA GLU A 106 8.11 -1.09 12.06
C GLU A 106 9.47 -1.03 12.74
N VAL A 107 10.05 0.17 12.87
CA VAL A 107 11.33 0.39 13.56
C VAL A 107 11.25 -0.07 15.00
N LEU A 108 10.18 0.34 15.70
CA LEU A 108 9.98 -0.01 17.09
C LEU A 108 9.78 -1.53 17.29
N GLY A 109 9.01 -2.18 16.42
CA GLY A 109 8.81 -3.64 16.47
C GLY A 109 10.11 -4.40 16.23
N ASN A 110 10.95 -3.91 15.32
CA ASN A 110 12.26 -4.47 15.08
C ASN A 110 13.21 -4.33 16.27
N GLU A 111 13.20 -3.18 16.97
CA GLU A 111 14.02 -2.99 18.17
C GLU A 111 13.62 -3.94 19.30
N VAL A 112 12.31 -4.04 19.59
CA VAL A 112 11.76 -4.95 20.61
C VAL A 112 12.15 -6.40 20.30
N GLY A 113 11.89 -6.86 19.08
CA GLY A 113 12.20 -8.22 18.66
C GLY A 113 13.69 -8.52 18.67
N SER A 114 14.52 -7.56 18.25
CA SER A 114 15.97 -7.71 18.24
C SER A 114 16.56 -7.85 19.64
N VAL A 115 16.05 -7.11 20.63
CA VAL A 115 16.50 -7.25 22.03
C VAL A 115 16.18 -8.64 22.57
N LEU A 116 14.98 -9.17 22.29
CA LEU A 116 14.56 -10.49 22.75
C LEU A 116 15.44 -11.60 22.13
N LEU A 117 15.70 -11.56 20.82
CA LEU A 117 16.55 -12.52 20.14
C LEU A 117 18.01 -12.48 20.60
N ARG A 118 18.55 -11.28 20.85
CA ARG A 118 19.92 -11.11 21.38
C ARG A 118 20.05 -11.63 22.81
N ARG A 119 19.05 -11.40 23.66
CA ARG A 119 19.11 -11.75 25.08
C ARG A 119 18.92 -13.23 25.35
N TYR A 120 18.15 -13.93 24.52
CA TYR A 120 17.78 -15.33 24.76
C TYR A 120 18.15 -16.22 23.58
N SER A 121 19.26 -16.97 23.72
CA SER A 121 19.84 -17.81 22.67
C SER A 121 18.92 -18.94 22.16
N HIS A 122 18.01 -19.43 23.01
CA HIS A 122 17.07 -20.51 22.68
C HIS A 122 15.81 -20.01 21.95
N VAL A 123 15.60 -18.70 21.83
CA VAL A 123 14.54 -18.10 21.01
C VAL A 123 15.02 -18.05 19.56
N SER A 124 14.25 -18.59 18.63
CA SER A 124 14.55 -18.61 17.20
C SER A 124 13.82 -17.53 16.41
N VAL A 125 12.59 -17.19 16.81
CA VAL A 125 11.74 -16.18 16.18
C VAL A 125 11.12 -15.27 17.21
N ALA A 126 11.10 -13.97 16.94
CA ALA A 126 10.31 -12.98 17.66
C ALA A 126 9.35 -12.28 16.67
N LYS A 127 8.05 -12.46 16.89
CA LYS A 127 6.98 -11.76 16.16
C LYS A 127 6.45 -10.64 17.05
N VAL A 128 6.54 -9.41 16.58
CA VAL A 128 6.12 -8.22 17.32
C VAL A 128 5.08 -7.47 16.50
N ARG A 129 3.86 -7.35 17.03
CA ARG A 129 2.79 -6.55 16.44
C ARG A 129 2.53 -5.33 17.31
N LEU A 130 2.56 -4.16 16.69
CA LEU A 130 2.21 -2.89 17.32
C LEU A 130 1.01 -2.30 16.62
N GLU A 131 0.11 -1.72 17.41
CA GLU A 131 -1.05 -0.98 16.93
C GLU A 131 -1.04 0.41 17.56
N GLU A 132 -1.29 1.44 16.77
CA GLU A 132 -1.36 2.83 17.21
C GLU A 132 -2.73 3.42 16.94
N THR A 133 -3.37 3.89 18.02
CA THR A 133 -4.60 4.67 17.93
C THR A 133 -4.23 6.14 17.72
N PRO A 134 -4.70 6.79 16.63
CA PRO A 134 -4.37 8.18 16.37
C PRO A 134 -5.06 9.13 17.35
N TYR A 135 -4.29 10.12 17.81
CA TYR A 135 -4.75 11.23 18.62
C TYR A 135 -4.38 12.55 17.95
N ALA A 136 -5.29 13.52 17.95
CA ALA A 136 -5.07 14.86 17.44
C ALA A 136 -5.05 15.86 18.60
N HIS A 137 -4.33 16.98 18.44
CA HIS A 137 -4.43 18.09 19.39
C HIS A 137 -5.87 18.61 19.43
N ALA A 138 -6.35 18.94 20.63
CA ALA A 138 -7.59 19.66 20.78
C ALA A 138 -7.44 21.04 20.12
N SER A 139 -8.41 21.43 19.29
CA SER A 139 -8.50 22.77 18.72
C SER A 139 -9.67 23.53 19.34
N SER A 140 -9.67 24.86 19.28
CA SER A 140 -10.80 25.68 19.72
C SER A 140 -12.09 25.39 18.93
N SER A 141 -11.98 24.86 17.71
CA SER A 141 -13.13 24.36 16.93
C SER A 141 -13.71 23.04 17.45
N CYS A 142 -13.00 22.32 18.32
CA CYS A 142 -13.48 21.07 18.90
C CYS A 142 -14.52 21.31 20.03
N SER A 143 -14.55 22.49 20.65
CA SER A 143 -15.56 22.83 21.67
C SER A 143 -16.92 23.23 21.06
N THR A 144 -16.94 23.70 19.81
CA THR A 144 -18.16 24.14 19.11
C THR A 144 -18.74 23.08 18.16
N ALA A 145 -18.07 21.95 17.96
CA ALA A 145 -18.49 20.90 17.02
C ALA A 145 -19.84 20.21 17.36
N TRP A 146 -20.39 20.44 18.56
CA TRP A 146 -21.74 19.97 18.94
C TRP A 146 -22.82 21.06 18.87
N SER A 147 -22.45 22.34 18.71
CA SER A 147 -23.43 23.44 18.73
C SER A 147 -23.62 24.02 17.33
N ALA A 148 -24.82 23.81 16.76
CA ALA A 148 -25.29 24.52 15.56
C ALA A 148 -25.53 26.02 15.81
N VAL A 149 -25.13 26.55 16.96
CA VAL A 149 -25.16 27.97 17.30
C VAL A 149 -23.80 28.32 17.91
N ALA A 150 -23.02 29.13 17.20
CA ALA A 150 -21.84 29.77 17.76
C ALA A 150 -22.30 30.77 18.83
N PRO A 151 -21.82 30.71 20.08
CA PRO A 151 -22.00 31.83 20.99
C PRO A 151 -21.07 32.95 20.55
N GLU A 152 -21.64 34.10 20.23
CA GLU A 152 -20.88 35.35 20.17
C GLU A 152 -20.35 35.69 21.56
N SER A 153 -19.10 36.16 21.60
CA SER A 153 -18.37 36.77 22.72
C SER A 153 -17.70 35.83 23.74
N SER A 154 -16.37 35.91 23.85
CA SER A 154 -15.69 36.74 24.86
C SER A 154 -14.18 36.46 24.86
N ASP A 155 -13.41 37.45 25.34
CA ASP A 155 -11.95 37.52 25.35
C ASP A 155 -11.24 36.41 26.17
N THR A 156 -10.91 35.27 25.53
CA THR A 156 -10.06 34.21 26.14
C THR A 156 -8.86 33.81 25.28
N LYS A 157 -8.38 34.70 24.40
CA LYS A 157 -7.34 34.38 23.39
C LYS A 157 -5.97 33.93 23.94
N GLY A 158 -5.66 34.15 25.23
CA GLY A 158 -4.32 33.87 25.80
C GLY A 158 -4.18 32.51 26.50
N VAL A 159 -5.18 32.10 27.29
CA VAL A 159 -5.12 30.92 28.17
C VAL A 159 -5.57 29.64 27.46
N GLU A 160 -6.54 29.74 26.55
CA GLU A 160 -7.05 28.58 25.79
C GLU A 160 -6.00 27.98 24.85
N SER A 161 -5.17 28.81 24.21
CA SER A 161 -4.19 28.36 23.21
C SER A 161 -3.10 27.45 23.78
N ALA A 162 -2.62 27.73 25.00
CA ALA A 162 -1.60 26.91 25.67
C ALA A 162 -2.16 25.57 26.18
N ALA A 163 -3.34 25.58 26.80
CA ALA A 163 -4.00 24.36 27.29
C ALA A 163 -4.37 23.41 26.14
N LEU A 164 -4.86 23.95 25.01
CA LEU A 164 -5.19 23.18 23.81
C LEU A 164 -3.96 22.50 23.18
N SER A 165 -2.78 23.11 23.28
CA SER A 165 -1.52 22.53 22.77
C SER A 165 -1.04 21.29 23.53
N SER A 166 -1.60 20.99 24.70
CA SER A 166 -1.24 19.85 25.55
C SER A 166 -2.39 18.85 25.77
N CYS A 167 -3.56 19.11 25.16
CA CYS A 167 -4.73 18.25 25.22
C CYS A 167 -4.89 17.46 23.91
N PHE A 168 -5.19 16.17 24.01
CA PHE A 168 -5.28 15.26 22.87
C PHE A 168 -6.61 14.52 22.87
N LEU A 169 -7.25 14.45 21.71
CA LEU A 169 -8.50 13.71 21.52
C LEU A 169 -8.25 12.51 20.59
N PRO A 170 -8.86 11.34 20.88
CA PRO A 170 -8.81 10.22 19.94
C PRO A 170 -9.44 10.67 18.61
N SER A 171 -8.92 10.18 17.49
CA SER A 171 -9.46 10.46 16.15
C SER A 171 -10.32 9.28 15.68
N PRO A 172 -11.58 9.15 16.16
CA PRO A 172 -12.43 8.02 15.78
C PRO A 172 -12.67 7.99 14.28
N GLY A 173 -12.66 6.78 13.69
CA GLY A 173 -12.86 6.59 12.26
C GLY A 173 -11.64 6.88 11.38
N HIS A 174 -10.54 7.41 11.91
CA HIS A 174 -9.30 7.60 11.14
C HIS A 174 -8.51 6.30 10.90
N GLY A 175 -8.95 5.19 11.50
CA GLY A 175 -8.30 3.89 11.49
C GLY A 175 -7.23 3.76 12.58
N THR A 176 -6.90 2.51 12.93
CA THR A 176 -5.77 2.14 13.79
C THR A 176 -4.63 1.68 12.91
N PHE A 177 -3.48 2.33 13.03
CA PHE A 177 -2.28 1.93 12.30
C PHE A 177 -1.68 0.69 12.96
N PHE A 178 -1.08 -0.21 12.20
CA PHE A 178 -0.34 -1.33 12.75
C PHE A 178 0.90 -1.67 11.95
N ALA A 179 1.87 -2.27 12.62
CA ALA A 179 2.98 -2.97 12.01
C ALA A 179 3.19 -4.31 12.71
N GLU A 180 3.44 -5.35 11.93
CA GLU A 180 3.84 -6.67 12.38
C GLU A 180 5.23 -6.99 11.82
N VAL A 181 6.18 -7.18 12.72
CA VAL A 181 7.59 -7.46 12.40
C VAL A 181 7.91 -8.87 12.85
N VAL A 182 8.33 -9.72 11.93
CA VAL A 182 8.77 -11.09 12.19
C VAL A 182 10.27 -11.17 12.03
N LEU A 183 10.98 -11.40 13.14
CA LEU A 183 12.43 -11.51 13.18
C LEU A 183 12.86 -12.95 13.45
N ASN A 184 13.82 -13.43 12.66
CA ASN A 184 14.56 -14.66 12.95
C ASN A 184 15.97 -14.30 13.43
N ARG A 185 16.75 -15.28 13.91
CA ARG A 185 18.15 -15.05 14.29
C ARG A 185 19.03 -14.47 13.17
N GLY A 186 18.69 -14.71 11.90
CA GLY A 186 19.37 -14.11 10.74
C GLY A 186 18.99 -12.65 10.44
N GLY A 187 18.08 -12.06 11.23
CA GLY A 187 17.55 -10.72 11.03
C GLY A 187 16.05 -10.71 10.77
N THR A 188 15.52 -9.52 10.47
CA THR A 188 14.10 -9.32 10.17
C THR A 188 13.75 -9.97 8.84
N THR A 189 12.71 -10.78 8.87
CA THR A 189 12.31 -11.65 7.76
C THR A 189 11.07 -11.20 7.04
N ASN A 190 10.12 -10.62 7.77
CA ASN A 190 8.93 -10.05 7.18
C ASN A 190 8.48 -8.83 7.98
N VAL A 191 7.96 -7.84 7.26
CA VAL A 191 7.30 -6.67 7.82
C VAL A 191 5.97 -6.55 7.09
N THR A 192 4.88 -6.48 7.85
CA THR A 192 3.54 -6.25 7.32
C THR A 192 2.96 -5.05 8.05
N SER A 193 2.54 -4.03 7.33
CA SER A 193 1.97 -2.81 7.92
C SER A 193 0.56 -2.57 7.40
N GLY A 194 -0.21 -1.73 8.09
CA GLY A 194 -1.58 -1.49 7.68
C GLY A 194 -2.33 -0.43 8.48
N VAL A 195 -3.56 -0.17 8.03
CA VAL A 195 -4.56 0.68 8.69
C VAL A 195 -5.86 -0.09 8.76
N MET A 196 -6.35 -0.34 9.97
CA MET A 196 -7.59 -1.08 10.22
C MET A 196 -8.71 -0.15 10.68
N GLY A 197 -9.93 -0.39 10.21
CA GLY A 197 -11.10 0.35 10.67
C GLY A 197 -11.16 1.80 10.18
N LEU A 198 -10.56 2.10 9.02
CA LEU A 198 -10.68 3.43 8.40
C LEU A 198 -12.11 3.63 7.88
N GLN A 199 -12.79 4.64 8.39
CA GLN A 199 -14.19 4.90 8.11
C GLN A 199 -14.33 5.93 6.99
N LEU A 200 -14.90 5.51 5.85
CA LEU A 200 -15.10 6.39 4.70
C LEU A 200 -16.58 6.49 4.35
N VAL A 201 -17.02 7.71 4.06
CA VAL A 201 -18.37 8.01 3.57
C VAL A 201 -18.24 8.91 2.36
N ARG A 202 -18.94 8.55 1.28
CA ARG A 202 -19.08 9.37 0.08
C ARG A 202 -20.54 9.62 -0.19
N THR A 203 -20.91 10.89 -0.32
CA THR A 203 -22.26 11.36 -0.65
C THR A 203 -22.42 11.82 -2.10
N ALA A 204 -21.30 12.01 -2.81
CA ALA A 204 -21.31 12.38 -4.21
C ALA A 204 -21.79 11.21 -5.09
N ARG A 205 -22.59 11.54 -6.11
CA ARG A 205 -23.03 10.60 -7.15
C ARG A 205 -21.85 9.88 -7.82
N GLY A 206 -22.17 8.77 -8.49
CA GLY A 206 -21.20 8.00 -9.28
C GLY A 206 -20.85 6.63 -8.68
N ALA A 207 -21.64 6.15 -7.72
CA ALA A 207 -21.62 4.75 -7.32
C ALA A 207 -22.88 4.05 -7.86
N ALA A 208 -22.70 2.93 -8.54
CA ALA A 208 -23.77 2.13 -9.12
C ALA A 208 -23.70 0.68 -8.63
N PHE A 209 -24.83 -0.02 -8.68
CA PHE A 209 -24.92 -1.46 -8.52
C PHE A 209 -26.08 -2.00 -9.38
N SER A 210 -25.74 -2.50 -10.56
CA SER A 210 -26.68 -3.00 -11.56
C SER A 210 -26.09 -4.19 -12.32
N LYS A 211 -26.90 -4.88 -13.13
CA LYS A 211 -26.50 -6.03 -13.97
C LYS A 211 -25.95 -7.21 -13.16
N PHE A 212 -26.40 -7.37 -11.92
CA PHE A 212 -26.12 -8.56 -11.14
C PHE A 212 -27.02 -9.72 -11.58
N LEU A 213 -26.59 -10.94 -11.28
CA LEU A 213 -27.37 -12.14 -11.60
C LEU A 213 -28.73 -12.08 -10.90
N LYS A 214 -29.81 -12.28 -11.67
CA LYS A 214 -31.16 -12.44 -11.14
C LYS A 214 -31.49 -13.92 -11.16
N ASP A 215 -31.74 -14.44 -9.98
CA ASP A 215 -32.12 -15.83 -9.79
C ASP A 215 -33.52 -16.12 -10.35
N SER A 216 -33.71 -17.30 -10.93
CA SER A 216 -34.99 -17.75 -11.51
C SER A 216 -36.00 -18.19 -10.46
N ASP A 217 -35.54 -18.57 -9.27
CA ASP A 217 -36.36 -19.10 -8.18
C ASP A 217 -36.94 -17.98 -7.29
N GLY A 218 -36.71 -16.72 -7.65
CA GLY A 218 -37.33 -15.55 -7.02
C GLY A 218 -36.61 -15.02 -5.77
N PHE A 219 -35.40 -15.50 -5.47
CA PHE A 219 -34.63 -15.02 -4.30
C PHE A 219 -34.04 -13.62 -4.49
N THR A 220 -33.95 -13.12 -5.73
CA THR A 220 -33.40 -11.79 -6.01
C THR A 220 -34.49 -10.73 -5.94
N THR A 221 -34.57 -10.03 -4.80
CA THR A 221 -35.54 -8.94 -4.58
C THR A 221 -34.95 -7.54 -4.70
N LEU A 222 -33.62 -7.45 -4.84
CA LEU A 222 -32.91 -6.17 -4.88
C LEU A 222 -33.10 -5.50 -6.24
N ASP A 223 -33.45 -4.21 -6.21
CA ASP A 223 -33.51 -3.37 -7.42
C ASP A 223 -32.13 -2.94 -7.89
N GLU A 224 -31.95 -2.91 -9.21
CA GLU A 224 -30.76 -2.32 -9.83
C GLU A 224 -30.76 -0.80 -9.67
N LYS A 225 -29.59 -0.25 -9.37
CA LYS A 225 -29.41 1.20 -9.20
C LYS A 225 -28.19 1.68 -9.99
N GLU A 226 -28.42 2.59 -10.93
CA GLU A 226 -27.33 3.32 -11.60
C GLU A 226 -26.74 4.43 -10.73
N ASP A 227 -27.42 4.78 -9.64
CA ASP A 227 -26.90 5.65 -8.59
C ASP A 227 -27.40 5.17 -7.21
N VAL A 228 -26.47 4.76 -6.34
CA VAL A 228 -26.78 4.36 -4.96
C VAL A 228 -26.77 5.55 -3.98
N GLY A 229 -26.40 6.75 -4.44
CA GLY A 229 -26.38 7.99 -3.66
C GLY A 229 -25.23 8.05 -2.67
N VAL A 230 -25.37 7.37 -1.52
CA VAL A 230 -24.37 7.39 -0.45
C VAL A 230 -23.73 6.01 -0.27
N MET A 231 -22.40 6.01 -0.20
CA MET A 231 -21.59 4.83 0.10
C MET A 231 -20.86 5.03 1.42
N SER A 232 -21.15 4.19 2.41
CA SER A 232 -20.45 4.15 3.69
C SER A 232 -19.75 2.80 3.85
N VAL A 233 -18.46 2.85 4.13
CA VAL A 233 -17.63 1.66 4.31
C VAL A 233 -16.70 1.81 5.52
N GLU A 234 -16.26 0.67 6.01
CA GLU A 234 -15.08 0.52 6.84
C GLU A 234 -14.02 -0.19 5.98
N VAL A 235 -12.79 0.34 6.00
CA VAL A 235 -11.67 -0.10 5.17
C VAL A 235 -10.56 -0.61 6.07
N ASP A 236 -10.15 -1.85 5.82
CA ASP A 236 -8.93 -2.44 6.34
C ASP A 236 -7.93 -2.52 5.17
N LEU A 237 -6.77 -1.90 5.35
CA LEU A 237 -5.66 -1.89 4.41
C LEU A 237 -4.48 -2.57 5.08
N GLU A 238 -3.87 -3.52 4.39
CA GLU A 238 -2.68 -4.23 4.86
C GLU A 238 -1.72 -4.37 3.67
N TRP A 239 -0.43 -4.23 3.89
CA TRP A 239 0.57 -4.37 2.85
C TRP A 239 1.85 -5.04 3.33
N ASP A 240 2.46 -5.80 2.42
CA ASP A 240 3.76 -6.43 2.59
C ASP A 240 4.80 -5.75 1.69
N PHE A 241 6.05 -5.78 2.12
CA PHE A 241 7.18 -5.20 1.40
C PHE A 241 7.92 -6.24 0.54
N PHE A 242 8.66 -5.80 -0.48
CA PHE A 242 9.49 -6.68 -1.32
C PHE A 242 10.71 -7.23 -0.59
N SER A 243 11.46 -6.31 -0.02
CA SER A 243 12.60 -6.52 0.86
C SER A 243 12.22 -6.03 2.25
N ASN A 244 13.01 -6.39 3.25
CA ASN A 244 12.82 -5.83 4.59
C ASN A 244 13.09 -4.31 4.53
N PRO A 245 12.08 -3.44 4.71
CA PRO A 245 12.23 -1.99 4.57
C PRO A 245 13.17 -1.40 5.63
N LEU A 246 13.49 -2.19 6.66
CA LEU A 246 14.39 -1.82 7.74
C LEU A 246 15.87 -2.09 7.44
N LEU A 247 16.20 -2.72 6.30
CA LEU A 247 17.59 -2.88 5.86
C LEU A 247 18.14 -1.59 5.23
N ASP A 248 17.33 -0.88 4.45
CA ASP A 248 17.72 0.38 3.83
C ASP A 248 17.89 1.52 4.85
N LEU A 249 17.17 1.43 5.98
CA LEU A 249 17.31 2.34 7.13
C LEU A 249 18.72 2.27 7.76
N LYS A 250 19.43 1.14 7.65
CA LYS A 250 20.80 1.00 8.17
C LYS A 250 21.86 1.59 7.24
N ASN A 251 21.56 1.70 5.95
CA ASN A 251 22.47 2.20 4.92
C ASN A 251 22.30 3.71 4.66
N GLY A 252 21.39 4.38 5.37
CA GLY A 252 21.22 5.84 5.33
C GLY A 252 20.44 6.37 4.12
N SER A 253 19.82 5.51 3.30
CA SER A 253 19.04 5.92 2.13
C SER A 253 17.59 6.31 2.43
N CYS A 254 17.04 5.84 3.55
CA CYS A 254 15.79 6.33 4.11
C CYS A 254 16.05 6.90 5.51
N GLU A 255 15.80 8.20 5.68
CA GLU A 255 15.76 8.83 7.00
C GLU A 255 14.56 8.30 7.79
N GLY A 256 14.63 7.13 8.42
CA GLY A 256 13.84 6.74 9.60
C GLY A 256 12.29 6.74 9.57
N ASP A 257 11.65 7.26 8.53
CA ASP A 257 10.26 7.72 8.54
C ASP A 257 9.41 6.96 7.51
N LEU A 258 9.23 5.67 7.74
CA LEU A 258 8.31 4.83 6.96
C LEU A 258 6.85 5.31 7.06
N GLU A 259 6.51 6.02 8.13
CA GLU A 259 5.17 6.59 8.29
C GLU A 259 4.92 7.68 7.25
N GLY A 260 5.82 8.67 7.17
CA GLY A 260 5.75 9.76 6.19
C GLY A 260 5.97 9.31 4.75
N GLN A 261 6.93 8.41 4.51
CA GLN A 261 7.36 8.02 3.16
C GLN A 261 6.46 6.96 2.52
N VAL A 262 5.84 6.10 3.32
CA VAL A 262 5.03 4.97 2.81
C VAL A 262 3.60 5.06 3.33
N THR A 263 3.41 4.98 4.65
CA THR A 263 2.09 4.80 5.25
C THR A 263 1.11 5.93 4.89
N LEU A 264 1.55 7.18 4.98
CA LEU A 264 0.71 8.34 4.66
C LEU A 264 0.34 8.41 3.16
N PRO A 265 1.28 8.27 2.21
CA PRO A 265 0.94 8.15 0.78
C PRO A 265 -0.03 7.02 0.45
N LEU A 266 0.16 5.82 1.02
CA LEU A 266 -0.73 4.68 0.78
C LEU A 266 -2.16 4.97 1.28
N ARG A 267 -2.28 5.52 2.49
CA ARG A 267 -3.56 5.94 3.05
C ARG A 267 -4.22 7.03 2.19
N GLN A 268 -3.45 8.02 1.76
CA GLN A 268 -3.95 9.08 0.88
C GLN A 268 -4.44 8.53 -0.46
N ALA A 269 -3.71 7.59 -1.07
CA ALA A 269 -4.11 6.93 -2.31
C ALA A 269 -5.45 6.18 -2.17
N ALA A 270 -5.63 5.47 -1.06
CA ALA A 270 -6.89 4.78 -0.76
C ALA A 270 -8.08 5.74 -0.59
N VAL A 271 -7.90 6.80 0.20
CA VAL A 271 -8.94 7.82 0.45
C VAL A 271 -9.30 8.56 -0.83
N LEU A 272 -8.29 8.98 -1.61
CA LEU A 272 -8.50 9.69 -2.87
C LEU A 272 -9.23 8.80 -3.88
N THR A 273 -8.81 7.55 -4.01
CA THR A 273 -9.45 6.58 -4.92
C THR A 273 -10.89 6.33 -4.54
N PHE A 274 -11.19 6.12 -3.25
CA PHE A 274 -12.58 5.99 -2.80
C PHE A 274 -13.42 7.24 -3.13
N SER A 275 -12.82 8.42 -2.98
CA SER A 275 -13.49 9.71 -3.20
C SER A 275 -13.77 10.01 -4.67
N THR A 276 -12.91 9.58 -5.60
CA THR A 276 -13.01 9.96 -7.03
C THR A 276 -13.46 8.82 -7.94
N HIS A 277 -13.25 7.56 -7.57
CA HIS A 277 -13.54 6.40 -8.42
C HIS A 277 -15.04 6.26 -8.73
N ALA A 278 -15.38 6.06 -10.00
CA ALA A 278 -16.75 5.78 -10.42
C ALA A 278 -17.11 4.32 -10.10
N SER A 279 -17.62 4.08 -8.88
CA SER A 279 -17.91 2.74 -8.38
C SER A 279 -19.03 2.08 -9.19
N ARG A 280 -18.82 0.81 -9.56
CA ARG A 280 -19.84 -0.05 -10.21
C ARG A 280 -20.24 -1.24 -9.32
N SER A 281 -19.50 -1.45 -8.25
CA SER A 281 -19.69 -2.42 -7.19
C SER A 281 -18.63 -2.19 -6.13
N LEU A 282 -18.82 -2.74 -4.93
CA LEU A 282 -17.78 -2.70 -3.90
C LEU A 282 -16.52 -3.47 -4.33
N GLN A 283 -16.67 -4.53 -5.11
CA GLN A 283 -15.57 -5.27 -5.73
C GLN A 283 -14.75 -4.39 -6.67
N HIS A 284 -15.43 -3.60 -7.52
CA HIS A 284 -14.76 -2.67 -8.43
C HIS A 284 -13.98 -1.59 -7.66
N THR A 285 -14.55 -1.04 -6.60
CA THR A 285 -13.86 -0.07 -5.73
C THR A 285 -12.71 -0.71 -4.95
N CYS A 286 -12.91 -1.93 -4.42
CA CYS A 286 -11.90 -2.65 -3.65
C CYS A 286 -10.64 -2.91 -4.49
N LEU A 287 -10.82 -3.37 -5.73
CA LEU A 287 -9.70 -3.55 -6.66
C LEU A 287 -9.03 -2.22 -7.03
N ALA A 288 -9.81 -1.15 -7.27
CA ALA A 288 -9.26 0.17 -7.58
C ALA A 288 -8.39 0.72 -6.44
N ILE A 289 -8.87 0.62 -5.20
CA ILE A 289 -8.09 0.99 -4.00
C ILE A 289 -6.81 0.16 -3.92
N GLY A 290 -6.89 -1.16 -4.07
CA GLY A 290 -5.71 -2.03 -4.02
C GLY A 290 -4.65 -1.67 -5.07
N LYS A 291 -5.07 -1.38 -6.31
CA LYS A 291 -4.17 -0.91 -7.38
C LYS A 291 -3.54 0.44 -7.06
N ALA A 292 -4.32 1.40 -6.55
CA ALA A 292 -3.81 2.71 -6.19
C ALA A 292 -2.82 2.66 -5.02
N VAL A 293 -3.08 1.81 -4.02
CA VAL A 293 -2.17 1.58 -2.89
C VAL A 293 -0.85 0.97 -3.39
N VAL A 294 -0.90 -0.14 -4.13
CA VAL A 294 0.33 -0.75 -4.68
C VAL A 294 1.10 0.21 -5.60
N GLY A 295 0.41 1.05 -6.36
CA GLY A 295 1.02 2.04 -7.25
C GLY A 295 1.59 3.28 -6.54
N ALA A 296 1.23 3.52 -5.28
CA ALA A 296 1.67 4.72 -4.53
C ALA A 296 3.05 4.58 -3.88
N SER A 297 3.58 3.36 -3.73
CA SER A 297 4.95 3.12 -3.25
C SER A 297 5.58 1.92 -3.96
N GLU A 298 6.83 2.06 -4.38
CA GLU A 298 7.60 1.00 -5.04
C GLU A 298 8.04 -0.13 -4.11
N GLU A 299 8.08 0.14 -2.81
CA GLU A 299 8.52 -0.80 -1.77
C GLU A 299 7.45 -1.86 -1.47
N VAL A 300 6.19 -1.57 -1.81
CA VAL A 300 5.04 -2.44 -1.56
C VAL A 300 4.96 -3.57 -2.60
N LYS A 301 5.09 -4.79 -2.12
CA LYS A 301 4.93 -6.03 -2.88
C LYS A 301 3.47 -6.39 -3.11
N GLU A 302 2.67 -6.32 -2.06
CA GLU A 302 1.28 -6.75 -2.08
C GLU A 302 0.47 -5.88 -1.13
N ALA A 303 -0.73 -5.48 -1.55
CA ALA A 303 -1.71 -4.84 -0.70
C ALA A 303 -2.98 -5.69 -0.63
N ARG A 304 -3.45 -5.96 0.58
CA ARG A 304 -4.73 -6.58 0.90
C ARG A 304 -5.71 -5.50 1.35
N VAL A 305 -6.87 -5.47 0.72
CA VAL A 305 -7.95 -4.52 0.98
C VAL A 305 -9.18 -5.28 1.38
N LEU A 306 -9.78 -4.91 2.51
CA LEU A 306 -11.09 -5.39 2.93
C LEU A 306 -12.04 -4.20 3.11
N LEU A 307 -13.14 -4.22 2.36
CA LEU A 307 -14.24 -3.27 2.49
C LEU A 307 -15.41 -3.94 3.19
N ARG A 308 -15.88 -3.35 4.29
CA ARG A 308 -17.14 -3.73 4.94
C ARG A 308 -18.19 -2.66 4.66
N LYS A 309 -19.26 -3.01 3.94
CA LYS A 309 -20.37 -2.09 3.68
C LYS A 309 -21.09 -1.79 4.98
N ARG A 310 -21.31 -0.51 5.27
CA ARG A 310 -22.20 -0.07 6.34
C ARG A 310 -23.57 0.24 5.76
N PRO A 311 -24.65 -0.42 6.22
CA PRO A 311 -25.98 -0.22 5.67
C PRO A 311 -26.49 1.20 5.97
N LEU A 312 -27.06 1.82 4.94
CA LEU A 312 -27.76 3.09 5.02
C LEU A 312 -29.20 2.84 4.59
N LEU A 313 -30.17 3.34 5.38
CA LEU A 313 -31.55 3.43 4.95
C LEU A 313 -31.80 4.81 4.35
N GLY A 314 -32.43 4.83 3.18
CA GLY A 314 -33.14 6.04 2.75
C GLY A 314 -34.31 6.28 3.70
N GLY A 315 -34.58 7.54 4.06
CA GLY A 315 -35.77 7.89 4.81
C GLY A 315 -37.05 7.48 4.06
N PRO A 316 -38.20 7.36 4.76
CA PRO A 316 -39.48 7.11 4.08
C PRO A 316 -39.74 8.20 3.04
N ARG A 317 -40.25 7.81 1.85
CA ARG A 317 -40.56 8.76 0.76
C ARG A 317 -41.47 9.86 1.29
N GLY A 318 -41.08 11.13 1.09
CA GLY A 318 -41.83 12.30 1.56
C GLY A 318 -41.38 12.88 2.90
N VAL A 319 -40.48 12.22 3.64
CA VAL A 319 -39.87 12.76 4.86
C VAL A 319 -38.40 13.04 4.59
N GLY A 320 -37.99 14.32 4.63
CA GLY A 320 -36.60 14.74 4.43
C GLY A 320 -36.22 15.16 3.00
N GLN A 321 -37.20 15.43 2.13
CA GLN A 321 -36.99 16.18 0.88
C GLN A 321 -37.47 17.62 1.11
N SER A 322 -36.61 18.60 0.86
CA SER A 322 -37.04 20.01 0.88
C SER A 322 -38.04 20.27 -0.25
N GLU A 323 -39.01 21.18 -0.06
CA GLU A 323 -39.77 21.70 -1.19
C GLU A 323 -38.77 22.22 -2.25
N GLY A 324 -38.85 21.68 -3.47
CA GLY A 324 -37.91 22.00 -4.56
C GLY A 324 -36.72 21.04 -4.76
N GLY A 325 -36.61 19.95 -3.98
CA GLY A 325 -35.76 18.79 -4.30
C GLY A 325 -34.24 19.02 -4.28
N LYS A 326 -33.75 19.99 -3.50
CA LYS A 326 -32.32 20.35 -3.48
C LYS A 326 -31.48 19.50 -2.52
N GLU A 327 -32.10 18.87 -1.52
CA GLU A 327 -31.42 18.10 -0.47
C GLU A 327 -32.22 16.82 -0.14
N GLU A 328 -31.50 15.74 0.21
CA GLU A 328 -32.06 14.45 0.62
C GLU A 328 -31.42 13.99 1.94
N LEU A 329 -32.26 13.64 2.93
CA LEU A 329 -31.81 13.08 4.20
C LEU A 329 -31.68 11.55 4.14
N ILE A 330 -30.50 11.03 4.51
CA ILE A 330 -30.20 9.59 4.54
C ILE A 330 -29.78 9.19 5.95
N CYS A 331 -30.38 8.12 6.49
CA CYS A 331 -30.16 7.67 7.86
C CYS A 331 -29.34 6.37 7.88
N GLY A 332 -28.22 6.35 8.61
CA GLY A 332 -27.47 5.12 8.86
C GLY A 332 -28.13 4.29 9.95
N LEU A 333 -28.42 3.02 9.70
CA LEU A 333 -28.87 2.12 10.76
C LEU A 333 -27.67 1.43 11.42
N PRO A 334 -27.49 1.52 12.75
CA PRO A 334 -26.71 0.56 13.50
C PRO A 334 -27.55 -0.72 13.65
N GLY A 335 -27.55 -1.58 12.62
CA GLY A 335 -28.22 -2.88 12.66
C GLY A 335 -27.23 -4.04 12.84
N PRO A 336 -27.58 -5.11 13.57
CA PRO A 336 -26.80 -6.36 13.65
C PRO A 336 -26.86 -7.20 12.34
N GLY A 337 -27.41 -6.65 11.26
CA GLY A 337 -27.51 -7.32 9.96
C GLY A 337 -26.13 -7.57 9.34
N GLY A 338 -26.02 -8.68 8.61
CA GLY A 338 -24.79 -9.07 7.92
C GLY A 338 -24.23 -7.93 7.06
N ARG A 339 -22.98 -7.56 7.31
CA ARG A 339 -22.25 -6.58 6.50
C ARG A 339 -21.72 -7.31 5.27
N ALA A 340 -21.94 -6.73 4.09
CA ALA A 340 -21.26 -7.21 2.90
C ALA A 340 -19.75 -6.96 3.08
N GLU A 341 -18.96 -8.03 3.08
CA GLU A 341 -17.51 -7.97 3.08
C GLU A 341 -16.97 -8.26 1.68
N VAL A 342 -16.04 -7.42 1.23
CA VAL A 342 -15.35 -7.61 -0.04
C VAL A 342 -13.86 -7.56 0.22
N ARG A 343 -13.14 -8.60 -0.21
CA ARG A 343 -11.69 -8.71 -0.09
C ARG A 343 -11.05 -8.73 -1.47
N CYS A 344 -9.92 -8.05 -1.58
CA CYS A 344 -9.05 -8.09 -2.73
C CYS A 344 -7.60 -8.11 -2.24
N ALA A 345 -6.75 -8.92 -2.88
CA ALA A 345 -5.31 -8.82 -2.77
C ALA A 345 -4.77 -8.37 -4.13
N VAL A 346 -4.04 -7.28 -4.14
CA VAL A 346 -3.34 -6.77 -5.32
C VAL A 346 -1.87 -6.94 -5.07
N ARG A 347 -1.23 -7.80 -5.86
CA ARG A 347 0.22 -7.97 -5.84
C ARG A 347 0.81 -7.18 -6.98
N ARG A 348 1.90 -6.46 -6.72
CA ARG A 348 2.75 -5.96 -7.79
C ARG A 348 3.37 -7.17 -8.47
N THR A 349 3.14 -7.30 -9.77
CA THR A 349 3.88 -8.25 -10.60
C THR A 349 5.33 -7.81 -10.63
N HIS A 350 6.11 -8.24 -9.64
CA HIS A 350 7.55 -8.28 -9.79
C HIS A 350 7.81 -9.45 -10.72
N VAL A 351 7.82 -9.14 -12.01
CA VAL A 351 8.29 -10.09 -12.99
C VAL A 351 9.77 -10.27 -12.66
N GLU A 352 10.16 -11.46 -12.24
CA GLU A 352 11.56 -11.75 -11.94
C GLU A 352 12.37 -11.42 -13.20
N ILE A 353 13.35 -10.53 -13.04
CA ILE A 353 14.27 -10.21 -14.12
C ILE A 353 15.00 -11.51 -14.45
N PRO A 354 14.86 -12.03 -15.68
CA PRO A 354 15.45 -13.31 -16.02
C PRO A 354 16.97 -13.26 -15.80
N SER A 355 17.49 -14.32 -15.20
CA SER A 355 18.92 -14.54 -15.01
C SER A 355 19.28 -15.87 -15.69
N PRO A 356 20.01 -15.85 -16.82
CA PRO A 356 20.61 -14.68 -17.50
C PRO A 356 19.56 -13.78 -18.18
N PHE A 357 19.87 -12.48 -18.36
CA PHE A 357 18.98 -11.50 -18.99
C PHE A 357 18.97 -11.66 -20.51
N VAL A 358 18.19 -12.62 -20.98
CA VAL A 358 18.11 -13.02 -22.39
C VAL A 358 16.65 -13.17 -22.80
N TRP A 359 16.33 -12.81 -24.05
CA TRP A 359 15.02 -13.04 -24.63
C TRP A 359 14.66 -14.53 -24.62
N ASN A 360 13.45 -14.84 -24.16
CA ASN A 360 12.86 -16.18 -24.14
C ASN A 360 11.46 -16.12 -24.76
N ALA A 361 11.33 -16.65 -25.98
CA ALA A 361 10.06 -16.70 -26.70
C ALA A 361 8.96 -17.47 -25.95
N GLU A 362 9.29 -18.45 -25.10
CA GLU A 362 8.27 -19.16 -24.31
C GLU A 362 7.61 -18.26 -23.25
N MET A 363 8.33 -17.23 -22.79
CA MET A 363 7.87 -16.34 -21.71
C MET A 363 7.36 -14.99 -22.21
N PHE A 364 7.90 -14.50 -23.32
CA PHE A 364 7.74 -13.11 -23.74
C PHE A 364 7.05 -12.92 -25.09
N ASP A 365 6.67 -13.99 -25.78
CA ASP A 365 6.00 -13.92 -27.08
C ASP A 365 4.63 -13.21 -27.02
N CYS A 366 4.55 -12.06 -27.71
CA CYS A 366 3.37 -11.21 -27.79
C CYS A 366 2.43 -11.54 -28.96
N LYS A 367 2.67 -12.64 -29.68
CA LYS A 367 1.90 -13.09 -30.87
C LYS A 367 1.96 -12.15 -32.06
N GLU A 368 2.96 -11.28 -32.10
CA GLU A 368 3.26 -10.37 -33.19
C GLU A 368 4.77 -10.33 -33.41
N ASP A 369 5.22 -10.74 -34.61
CA ASP A 369 6.64 -10.99 -34.87
C ASP A 369 7.47 -9.71 -34.80
N THR A 370 6.94 -8.59 -35.34
CA THR A 370 7.61 -7.28 -35.32
C THR A 370 7.90 -6.81 -33.90
N ILE A 371 6.91 -6.95 -33.00
CA ILE A 371 7.01 -6.58 -31.58
C ILE A 371 8.06 -7.46 -30.89
N ASN A 372 8.02 -8.77 -31.13
CA ASN A 372 8.96 -9.73 -30.54
C ASN A 372 10.42 -9.47 -30.96
N GLU A 373 10.65 -9.14 -32.23
CA GLU A 373 11.98 -8.78 -32.75
C GLU A 373 12.53 -7.51 -32.08
N GLN A 374 11.69 -6.50 -31.93
CA GLN A 374 12.05 -5.25 -31.25
C GLN A 374 12.36 -5.46 -29.76
N HIS A 375 11.56 -6.29 -29.06
CA HIS A 375 11.85 -6.67 -27.68
C HIS A 375 13.18 -7.42 -27.56
N ALA A 376 13.44 -8.42 -28.42
CA ALA A 376 14.68 -9.17 -28.40
C ALA A 376 15.92 -8.26 -28.59
N ALA A 377 15.83 -7.28 -29.52
CA ALA A 377 16.87 -6.29 -29.71
C ALA A 377 17.10 -5.42 -28.46
N LEU A 378 16.04 -4.99 -27.77
CA LEU A 378 16.15 -4.25 -26.50
C LEU A 378 16.79 -5.08 -25.39
N PHE A 379 16.46 -6.37 -25.28
CA PHE A 379 17.12 -7.29 -24.33
C PHE A 379 18.62 -7.36 -24.58
N ASP A 380 19.03 -7.49 -25.85
CA ASP A 380 20.44 -7.56 -26.23
C ASP A 380 21.20 -6.25 -25.95
N LEU A 381 20.62 -5.09 -26.28
CA LEU A 381 21.22 -3.78 -26.02
C LEU A 381 21.42 -3.51 -24.52
N ILE A 382 20.43 -3.86 -23.69
CA ILE A 382 20.51 -3.68 -22.23
C ILE A 382 21.53 -4.66 -21.63
N ARG A 383 21.61 -5.90 -22.13
CA ARG A 383 22.65 -6.85 -21.71
C ARG A 383 24.04 -6.33 -22.05
N GLU A 384 24.25 -5.82 -23.27
CA GLU A 384 25.53 -5.26 -23.69
C GLU A 384 25.94 -4.05 -22.82
N LEU A 385 24.97 -3.22 -22.43
CA LEU A 385 25.19 -2.11 -21.51
C LEU A 385 25.60 -2.60 -20.10
N ASP A 386 25.00 -3.69 -19.63
CA ASP A 386 25.23 -4.26 -18.31
C ASP A 386 26.59 -4.97 -18.17
N ASP A 387 27.06 -5.65 -19.23
CA ASP A 387 28.27 -6.49 -19.17
C ASP A 387 29.56 -5.66 -19.03
N ILE A 388 29.64 -4.49 -19.67
CA ILE A 388 30.90 -3.72 -19.78
C ILE A 388 30.87 -2.42 -18.98
N ARG A 389 29.72 -1.73 -18.92
CA ARG A 389 29.49 -0.49 -18.14
C ARG A 389 30.59 0.59 -18.27
N SER A 390 31.26 0.70 -19.43
CA SER A 390 32.26 1.74 -19.66
C SER A 390 31.59 3.07 -20.07
N ALA A 391 32.17 4.21 -19.69
CA ALA A 391 31.62 5.52 -20.06
C ALA A 391 31.49 5.72 -21.58
N ALA A 392 32.43 5.19 -22.37
CA ALA A 392 32.40 5.27 -23.84
C ALA A 392 31.22 4.47 -24.42
N GLN A 393 30.97 3.28 -23.88
CA GLN A 393 29.89 2.43 -24.35
C GLN A 393 28.52 2.89 -23.85
N SER A 394 28.44 3.38 -22.61
CA SER A 394 27.23 4.02 -22.08
C SER A 394 26.76 5.19 -22.94
N LYS A 395 27.70 6.04 -23.39
CA LYS A 395 27.40 7.16 -24.31
C LYS A 395 26.87 6.70 -25.67
N ARG A 396 27.23 5.49 -26.11
CA ARG A 396 26.77 4.91 -27.38
C ARG A 396 25.46 4.16 -27.23
N LEU A 397 25.33 3.29 -26.23
CA LEU A 397 24.21 2.36 -26.10
C LEU A 397 22.96 3.00 -25.51
N LEU A 398 23.07 3.93 -24.55
CA LEU A 398 21.88 4.56 -23.96
C LEU A 398 21.00 5.29 -24.99
N PRO A 399 21.56 6.14 -25.88
CA PRO A 399 20.76 6.75 -26.94
C PRO A 399 20.09 5.72 -27.85
N LEU A 400 20.79 4.63 -28.20
CA LEU A 400 20.25 3.55 -29.03
C LEU A 400 19.12 2.80 -28.35
N ILE A 401 19.22 2.52 -27.04
CA ILE A 401 18.15 1.89 -26.26
C ILE A 401 16.91 2.79 -26.24
N VAL A 402 17.09 4.09 -26.02
CA VAL A 402 15.98 5.06 -26.03
C VAL A 402 15.34 5.16 -27.41
N GLU A 403 16.15 5.23 -28.47
CA GLU A 403 15.67 5.26 -29.86
C GLU A 403 14.87 4.00 -30.21
N HIS A 404 15.38 2.82 -29.90
CA HIS A 404 14.66 1.56 -30.12
C HIS A 404 13.34 1.49 -29.34
N ALA A 405 13.33 1.94 -28.08
CA ALA A 405 12.11 1.93 -27.29
C ALA A 405 11.04 2.89 -27.85
N LEU A 406 11.44 4.09 -28.30
CA LEU A 406 10.50 5.03 -28.91
C LEU A 406 9.94 4.51 -30.23
N GLN A 407 10.79 3.95 -31.09
CA GLN A 407 10.35 3.33 -32.34
C GLN A 407 9.38 2.17 -32.07
N HIS A 408 9.70 1.33 -31.07
CA HIS A 408 8.84 0.24 -30.64
C HIS A 408 7.44 0.73 -30.24
N PHE A 409 7.34 1.79 -29.42
CA PHE A 409 6.04 2.34 -29.03
C PHE A 409 5.22 2.85 -30.21
N GLU A 410 5.86 3.56 -31.15
CA GLU A 410 5.17 4.07 -32.33
C GLU A 410 4.63 2.94 -33.21
N ASP A 411 5.39 1.86 -33.36
CA ASP A 411 4.97 0.71 -34.16
C ASP A 411 3.88 -0.10 -33.45
N GLU A 412 4.00 -0.29 -32.13
CA GLU A 412 3.00 -0.98 -31.33
C GLU A 412 1.65 -0.25 -31.36
N GLU A 413 1.66 1.09 -31.23
CA GLU A 413 0.46 1.91 -31.29
C GLU A 413 -0.22 1.86 -32.67
N LYS A 414 0.55 1.83 -33.77
CA LYS A 414 -0.01 1.59 -35.13
C LYS A 414 -0.64 0.19 -35.23
N ILE A 415 0.03 -0.83 -34.70
CA ILE A 415 -0.46 -2.21 -34.70
C ILE A 415 -1.77 -2.34 -33.90
N PHE A 416 -1.95 -1.56 -32.82
CA PHE A 416 -3.22 -1.50 -32.09
C PHE A 416 -4.38 -1.02 -32.96
N GLU A 417 -4.16 0.02 -33.77
CA GLU A 417 -5.16 0.55 -34.69
C GLU A 417 -5.53 -0.49 -35.76
N GLU A 418 -4.53 -1.11 -36.39
CA GLU A 418 -4.72 -2.14 -37.42
C GLU A 418 -5.51 -3.35 -36.90
N HIS A 419 -5.26 -3.75 -35.64
CA HIS A 419 -5.92 -4.89 -35.04
C HIS A 419 -7.26 -4.55 -34.39
N GLY A 420 -7.64 -3.27 -34.33
CA GLY A 420 -8.86 -2.81 -33.67
C GLY A 420 -8.84 -3.09 -32.17
N TYR A 421 -7.70 -2.87 -31.52
CA TYR A 421 -7.59 -2.98 -30.07
C TYR A 421 -8.48 -1.92 -29.41
N ALA A 422 -9.08 -2.26 -28.27
CA ALA A 422 -10.08 -1.39 -27.65
C ALA A 422 -9.46 -0.03 -27.27
N GLU A 423 -10.02 1.07 -27.77
CA GLU A 423 -9.54 2.45 -27.61
C GLU A 423 -9.10 2.76 -26.17
N LYS A 424 -9.96 2.51 -25.18
CA LYS A 424 -9.62 2.73 -23.75
C LYS A 424 -8.40 1.95 -23.24
N LYS A 425 -8.12 0.78 -23.80
CA LYS A 425 -6.96 -0.03 -23.43
C LYS A 425 -5.70 0.44 -24.16
N ALA A 426 -5.84 0.83 -25.44
CA ALA A 426 -4.77 1.46 -26.21
C ALA A 426 -4.34 2.78 -25.53
N ASP A 427 -5.28 3.65 -25.15
CA ASP A 427 -5.00 4.90 -24.44
C ASP A 427 -4.24 4.68 -23.13
N MET A 428 -4.63 3.66 -22.37
CA MET A 428 -3.95 3.33 -21.11
C MET A 428 -2.54 2.80 -21.37
N HIS A 429 -2.33 2.07 -22.48
CA HIS A 429 -1.01 1.59 -22.88
C HIS A 429 -0.12 2.76 -23.34
N ALA A 430 -0.62 3.65 -24.19
CA ALA A 430 0.11 4.85 -24.64
C ALA A 430 0.52 5.77 -23.47
N GLN A 431 -0.29 5.83 -22.40
CA GLN A 431 0.10 6.55 -21.17
C GLN A 431 1.30 5.92 -20.46
N ILE A 432 1.49 4.60 -20.54
CA ILE A 432 2.66 3.89 -20.00
C ILE A 432 3.88 4.23 -20.85
N HIS A 433 3.76 4.19 -22.18
CA HIS A 433 4.82 4.61 -23.11
C HIS A 433 5.29 6.03 -22.82
N LYS A 434 4.34 6.97 -22.72
CA LYS A 434 4.65 8.37 -22.44
C LYS A 434 5.46 8.56 -21.15
N LYS A 435 5.05 7.91 -20.06
CA LYS A 435 5.77 8.00 -18.77
C LYS A 435 7.18 7.42 -18.85
N PHE A 436 7.35 6.32 -19.57
CA PHE A 436 8.67 5.74 -19.77
C PHE A 436 9.55 6.64 -20.64
N ALA A 437 9.04 7.12 -21.77
CA ALA A 437 9.75 8.02 -22.67
C ALA A 437 10.26 9.26 -21.92
N GLU A 438 9.41 9.90 -21.10
CA GLU A 438 9.80 11.03 -20.25
C GLU A 438 10.93 10.67 -19.26
N SER A 439 10.84 9.49 -18.62
CA SER A 439 11.82 9.03 -17.64
C SER A 439 13.16 8.64 -18.29
N ALA A 440 13.10 7.91 -19.41
CA ALA A 440 14.26 7.43 -20.16
C ALA A 440 15.01 8.58 -20.82
N GLN A 441 14.30 9.56 -21.40
CA GLN A 441 14.93 10.77 -21.95
C GLN A 441 15.60 11.61 -20.86
N LYS A 442 14.96 11.74 -19.68
CA LYS A 442 15.56 12.45 -18.54
C LYS A 442 16.84 11.76 -18.05
N ALA A 443 16.84 10.43 -17.98
CA ALA A 443 18.01 9.65 -17.59
C ALA A 443 19.14 9.67 -18.65
N ALA A 444 18.79 9.71 -19.94
CA ALA A 444 19.75 9.75 -21.04
C ALA A 444 20.33 11.16 -21.30
N ALA A 445 19.68 12.23 -20.82
CA ALA A 445 20.08 13.62 -21.10
C ALA A 445 21.57 13.95 -20.80
N PRO A 446 22.19 13.49 -19.69
CA PRO A 446 23.61 13.74 -19.43
C PRO A 446 24.55 13.03 -20.42
N PHE A 447 24.13 11.88 -20.95
CA PHE A 447 24.91 11.09 -21.89
C PHE A 447 24.82 11.67 -23.31
N LEU A 448 23.64 12.17 -23.68
CA LEU A 448 23.39 12.87 -24.95
C LEU A 448 24.20 14.18 -25.07
N LYS A 449 24.50 14.84 -23.95
CA LYS A 449 25.32 16.07 -23.91
C LYS A 449 26.84 15.81 -23.85
N GLY A 450 27.27 14.55 -23.87
CA GLY A 450 28.68 14.19 -23.83
C GLY A 450 29.33 14.25 -22.44
N GLU A 451 28.56 14.48 -21.38
CA GLU A 451 29.03 14.67 -20.00
C GLU A 451 28.98 13.38 -19.15
N GLY A 452 28.46 12.28 -19.71
CA GLY A 452 28.20 11.02 -18.97
C GLY A 452 29.44 10.28 -18.47
N LYS A 453 29.40 9.87 -17.19
CA LYS A 453 30.28 8.86 -16.57
C LYS A 453 29.85 7.43 -16.98
N ALA A 454 30.37 6.39 -16.35
CA ALA A 454 29.78 5.05 -16.44
C ALA A 454 28.33 5.08 -15.94
N VAL A 455 27.47 4.23 -16.50
CA VAL A 455 26.08 4.10 -16.05
C VAL A 455 26.03 3.45 -14.67
N GLU A 456 25.20 4.02 -13.81
CA GLU A 456 24.95 3.51 -12.45
C GLU A 456 24.09 2.25 -12.46
N ASP A 457 24.35 1.35 -11.51
CA ASP A 457 23.60 0.10 -11.30
C ASP A 457 22.08 0.31 -11.23
N GLN A 458 21.65 1.40 -10.62
CA GLN A 458 20.24 1.75 -10.49
C GLN A 458 19.58 1.98 -11.86
N LEU A 459 20.28 2.58 -12.81
CA LEU A 459 19.73 2.83 -14.15
C LEU A 459 19.65 1.54 -14.97
N VAL A 460 20.65 0.66 -14.89
CA VAL A 460 20.58 -0.65 -15.58
C VAL A 460 19.44 -1.49 -15.00
N LEU A 461 19.31 -1.52 -13.67
CA LEU A 461 18.22 -2.23 -13.01
C LEU A 461 16.86 -1.66 -13.42
N PHE A 462 16.74 -0.34 -13.51
CA PHE A 462 15.55 0.34 -14.01
C PHE A 462 15.19 -0.11 -15.44
N LEU A 463 16.14 -0.10 -16.37
CA LEU A 463 15.92 -0.49 -17.76
C LEU A 463 15.49 -1.97 -17.87
N LYS A 464 16.21 -2.87 -17.19
CA LYS A 464 15.87 -4.30 -17.16
C LYS A 464 14.48 -4.55 -16.61
N LYS A 465 14.17 -3.93 -15.47
CA LYS A 465 12.88 -4.07 -14.80
C LYS A 465 11.75 -3.54 -15.66
N TRP A 466 11.92 -2.34 -16.23
CA TRP A 466 10.91 -1.73 -17.05
C TRP A 466 10.59 -2.57 -18.28
N LEU A 467 11.61 -3.04 -19.03
CA LEU A 467 11.39 -3.85 -20.23
C LEU A 467 10.61 -5.12 -19.88
N VAL A 468 11.02 -5.83 -18.84
CA VAL A 468 10.37 -7.07 -18.42
C VAL A 468 8.94 -6.82 -17.93
N GLU A 469 8.69 -5.75 -17.17
CA GLU A 469 7.35 -5.41 -16.68
C GLU A 469 6.39 -4.96 -17.80
N HIS A 470 6.90 -4.26 -18.81
CA HIS A 470 6.15 -3.85 -20.00
C HIS A 470 5.73 -5.06 -20.83
N VAL A 471 6.70 -5.90 -21.21
CA VAL A 471 6.43 -7.11 -21.99
C VAL A 471 5.45 -8.04 -21.28
N CYS A 472 5.73 -8.39 -20.01
CA CYS A 472 4.87 -9.31 -19.26
C CYS A 472 3.54 -8.71 -18.79
N GLY A 473 3.38 -7.39 -18.86
CA GLY A 473 2.23 -6.67 -18.33
C GLY A 473 1.30 -6.18 -19.44
N PRO A 474 1.44 -4.91 -19.86
CA PRO A 474 0.69 -4.36 -20.99
C PRO A 474 0.70 -5.20 -22.27
N ASP A 475 1.85 -5.65 -22.75
CA ASP A 475 1.97 -6.27 -24.09
C ASP A 475 1.31 -7.66 -24.08
N MET A 476 1.47 -8.42 -23.00
CA MET A 476 0.73 -9.68 -22.80
C MET A 476 -0.80 -9.50 -22.76
N GLN A 477 -1.32 -8.32 -22.39
CA GLN A 477 -2.76 -8.06 -22.50
C GLN A 477 -3.18 -7.90 -23.96
N PHE A 478 -2.33 -7.29 -24.79
CA PHE A 478 -2.53 -7.20 -26.22
C PHE A 478 -2.38 -8.57 -26.90
N ALA A 479 -1.36 -9.35 -26.54
CA ALA A 479 -1.16 -10.72 -27.00
C ALA A 479 -2.40 -11.60 -26.77
N ARG A 480 -2.99 -11.55 -25.57
CA ARG A 480 -4.24 -12.28 -25.25
C ARG A 480 -5.43 -11.82 -26.09
N PHE A 481 -5.45 -10.57 -26.53
CA PHE A 481 -6.45 -10.06 -27.46
C PHE A 481 -6.24 -10.64 -28.86
N LEU A 482 -4.99 -10.63 -29.37
CA LEU A 482 -4.63 -11.24 -30.65
C LEU A 482 -4.97 -12.73 -30.69
N GLU A 483 -4.62 -13.49 -29.64
CA GLU A 483 -4.96 -14.91 -29.56
C GLU A 483 -6.48 -15.16 -29.66
N LYS A 484 -7.29 -14.34 -28.97
CA LYS A 484 -8.75 -14.46 -29.04
C LYS A 484 -9.27 -14.14 -30.43
N LYS A 485 -8.72 -13.13 -31.09
CA LYS A 485 -9.08 -12.74 -32.47
C LYS A 485 -8.72 -13.85 -33.46
N GLN A 486 -7.54 -14.44 -33.34
CA GLN A 486 -7.08 -15.57 -34.17
C GLN A 486 -7.95 -16.82 -33.95
N LYS A 487 -8.28 -17.17 -32.70
CA LYS A 487 -9.18 -18.30 -32.38
C LYS A 487 -10.60 -18.08 -32.93
N ALA A 488 -11.13 -16.86 -32.86
CA ALA A 488 -12.43 -16.51 -33.42
C ALA A 488 -12.43 -16.65 -34.96
N ALA A 489 -11.36 -16.21 -35.64
CA ALA A 489 -11.21 -16.35 -37.09
C ALA A 489 -11.07 -17.82 -37.53
N GLY A 490 -10.35 -18.66 -36.76
CA GLY A 490 -10.20 -20.08 -37.04
C GLY A 490 -11.51 -20.89 -36.89
N SER A 491 -12.27 -20.65 -35.82
CA SER A 491 -13.54 -21.37 -35.57
C SER A 491 -14.65 -21.06 -36.60
N GLY A 492 -14.63 -19.87 -37.21
CA GLY A 492 -15.55 -19.50 -38.28
C GLY A 492 -15.29 -20.19 -39.62
N GLY A 493 -14.04 -20.62 -39.88
CA GLY A 493 -13.66 -21.34 -41.09
C GLY A 493 -14.15 -22.79 -41.12
N GLU A 494 -14.19 -23.44 -39.96
CA GLU A 494 -14.59 -24.84 -39.81
C GLU A 494 -16.12 -25.01 -39.92
N GLN A 495 -16.91 -24.09 -39.33
CA GLN A 495 -18.37 -24.07 -39.51
C GLN A 495 -18.81 -23.76 -40.95
N ARG A 496 -18.02 -23.00 -41.72
CA ARG A 496 -18.28 -22.75 -43.15
C ARG A 496 -17.97 -23.95 -44.03
N ARG A 497 -16.96 -24.76 -43.68
CA ARG A 497 -16.65 -26.03 -44.38
C ARG A 497 -17.70 -27.11 -44.12
N GLU A 498 -18.19 -27.26 -42.89
CA GLU A 498 -19.27 -28.22 -42.59
C GLU A 498 -20.62 -27.86 -43.25
N LYS A 499 -20.98 -26.57 -43.32
CA LYS A 499 -22.19 -26.13 -44.06
C LYS A 499 -22.05 -26.31 -45.57
N GLY A 500 -20.83 -26.22 -46.11
CA GLY A 500 -20.56 -26.48 -47.53
C GLY A 500 -20.67 -27.96 -47.93
N GLN A 501 -20.32 -28.88 -47.03
CA GLN A 501 -20.45 -30.32 -47.27
C GLN A 501 -21.89 -30.85 -47.10
N ARG A 502 -22.69 -30.27 -46.19
CA ARG A 502 -24.12 -30.61 -46.06
C ARG A 502 -25.04 -30.09 -47.17
N SER A 503 -24.54 -29.23 -48.06
CA SER A 503 -25.28 -28.72 -49.22
C SER A 503 -25.00 -29.52 -50.52
N ARG A 504 -24.18 -30.58 -50.45
CA ARG A 504 -23.82 -31.46 -51.58
C ARG A 504 -24.22 -32.93 -51.37
N LEU A 505 -25.06 -33.21 -50.38
CA LEU A 505 -25.81 -34.45 -50.18
C LEU A 505 -27.29 -34.08 -50.15
#